data_AF-A0A6F9A2A5-F1
#
_entry.id   AF-A0A6F9A2A5-F1
#
_cell.length_a   1.000
_cell.length_b   1.000
_cell.length_c   1.000
_cell.angle_alpha   90.00
_cell.angle_beta   90.00
_cell.angle_gamma   90.00
#
_symmetry.space_group_name_H-M   'P 1'
#
loop_
_entity.id
_entity.type
_entity.pdbx_description
1 polymer ?
#
loop_
_entity_poly.entity_id
_entity_poly.type
_entity_poly.pdbx_seq_one_letter_code
_entity_poly.pdbx_strand_id
1 'polypeptide(L)'
;METIRVIYVSSKTTLPMNRCILRYTRTMQSIEEHSVFHYALTGDIEGLQKHLENECNSGNEEPLEDLFWEKDEMGRNALFTACMLGRSTTVRELLKHGAQVNECTARGYSPLHCAALWGQLETVKTLVELGADMQAKNFRRERAMEVASRYSKMDCAEYLTWAEAKQDLQSYVTHVRDTIADPEKVQGKLNKEDKNICTNTCSVKSDWIQNAKNPSIQDFIEQRRHLEDIINPILSKLTTQPEATAKASKN
;
A
#
# COMPACT_ATOMS: atom_id res chain seq x y z
N MET A 1 19.97 30.16 20.26
CA MET A 1 18.89 29.32 20.81
C MET A 1 17.62 30.15 20.87
N GLU A 2 16.78 30.11 19.83
CA GLU A 2 15.40 30.56 19.94
C GLU A 2 14.50 29.42 19.46
N THR A 3 13.85 28.79 20.43
CA THR A 3 12.88 27.72 20.26
C THR A 3 11.60 28.32 19.67
N ILE A 4 11.39 28.18 18.36
CA ILE A 4 10.10 28.53 17.75
C ILE A 4 9.10 27.43 18.12
N ARG A 5 8.35 27.68 19.19
CA ARG A 5 7.11 26.97 19.51
C ARG A 5 6.14 27.08 18.34
N VAL A 6 5.97 26.00 17.59
CA VAL A 6 4.82 25.88 16.68
C VAL A 6 3.65 25.31 17.47
N ILE A 7 2.84 26.21 17.99
CA ILE A 7 1.49 25.90 18.48
C ILE A 7 0.66 25.49 17.25
N TYR A 8 0.22 24.23 17.20
CA TYR A 8 -0.89 23.86 16.32
C TYR A 8 -2.19 23.99 17.11
N VAL A 9 -3.00 24.97 16.72
CA VAL A 9 -4.32 25.22 17.31
C VAL A 9 -5.29 24.12 16.90
N SER A 10 -5.98 23.63 17.92
CA SER A 10 -7.21 22.85 17.92
C SER A 10 -8.11 23.04 16.69
N SER A 11 -8.55 21.91 16.10
CA SER A 11 -9.90 21.67 15.58
C SER A 11 -10.70 22.93 15.17
N LYS A 12 -10.65 23.31 13.88
CA LYS A 12 -11.78 23.76 13.01
C LYS A 12 -11.43 24.73 11.86
N THR A 13 -10.18 25.07 11.60
CA THR A 13 -9.85 25.95 10.45
C THR A 13 -8.92 25.25 9.45
N THR A 14 -9.49 24.91 8.29
CA THR A 14 -8.78 24.53 7.07
C THR A 14 -7.94 25.74 6.62
N LEU A 15 -6.68 25.81 7.04
CA LEU A 15 -5.71 26.65 6.36
C LEU A 15 -5.64 26.20 4.89
N PRO A 16 -5.55 27.13 3.91
CA PRO A 16 -5.36 26.73 2.53
C PRO A 16 -4.08 25.90 2.44
N MET A 17 -4.18 24.67 1.92
CA MET A 17 -3.09 23.69 1.81
C MET A 17 -1.76 24.30 1.31
N ASN A 18 -1.84 25.29 0.41
CA ASN A 18 -0.69 26.04 -0.09
C ASN A 18 0.11 26.78 1.00
N ARG A 19 -0.55 27.29 2.06
CA ARG A 19 0.13 27.89 3.22
C ARG A 19 0.83 26.85 4.09
N CYS A 20 0.32 25.62 4.15
CA CYS A 20 0.96 24.52 4.88
C CYS A 20 2.22 24.05 4.15
N ILE A 21 2.18 23.92 2.81
CA ILE A 21 3.36 23.62 1.99
C ILE A 21 4.39 24.73 2.14
N LEU A 22 4.01 26.00 1.95
CA LEU A 22 4.93 27.14 2.05
C LEU A 22 5.53 27.31 3.46
N ARG A 23 4.77 27.02 4.52
CA ARG A 23 5.29 27.05 5.89
C ARG A 23 6.21 25.86 6.15
N TYR A 24 5.89 24.68 5.62
CA TYR A 24 6.75 23.51 5.69
C TYR A 24 8.07 23.75 4.94
N THR A 25 8.02 24.23 3.69
CA THR A 25 9.22 24.55 2.90
C THR A 25 10.06 25.66 3.55
N ARG A 26 9.44 26.69 4.13
CA ARG A 26 10.13 27.77 4.85
C ARG A 26 10.78 27.32 6.17
N THR A 27 10.20 26.33 6.85
CA THR A 27 10.82 25.73 8.05
C THR A 27 11.99 24.81 7.65
N MET A 28 11.95 24.26 6.43
CA MET A 28 12.96 23.37 5.85
C MET A 28 14.05 24.12 5.05
N GLN A 29 14.02 25.45 4.97
CA GLN A 29 15.07 26.28 4.32
C GLN A 29 16.41 26.29 5.09
N SER A 30 16.47 25.63 6.25
CA SER A 30 17.70 25.43 7.03
C SER A 30 18.39 24.10 6.73
N ILE A 31 17.87 23.30 5.80
CA ILE A 31 18.45 22.00 5.43
C ILE A 31 19.65 22.23 4.53
N GLU A 32 20.75 21.55 4.81
CA GLU A 32 21.97 21.57 4.01
C GLU A 32 21.65 21.29 2.53
N GLU A 33 22.28 22.02 1.61
CA GLU A 33 22.01 21.99 0.16
C GLU A 33 22.18 20.59 -0.47
N HIS A 34 22.79 19.64 0.26
CA HIS A 34 23.09 18.28 -0.16
C HIS A 34 22.37 17.18 0.63
N SER A 35 21.35 17.50 1.42
CA SER A 35 20.56 16.48 2.13
C SER A 35 19.51 15.81 1.21
N VAL A 36 19.20 14.54 1.47
CA VAL A 36 18.10 13.80 0.83
C VAL A 36 16.76 14.56 0.91
N PHE A 37 16.53 15.32 1.99
CA PHE A 37 15.36 16.19 2.12
C PHE A 37 15.36 17.33 1.11
N HIS A 38 16.51 17.95 0.84
CA HIS A 38 16.62 19.01 -0.14
C HIS A 38 16.23 18.50 -1.52
N TYR A 39 16.78 17.36 -1.93
CA TYR A 39 16.41 16.72 -3.21
C TYR A 39 14.93 16.31 -3.25
N ALA A 40 14.39 15.77 -2.15
CA ALA A 40 12.97 15.47 -2.04
C ALA A 40 12.07 16.72 -2.02
N LEU A 41 12.62 17.90 -1.73
CA LEU A 41 11.96 19.22 -1.71
C LEU A 41 12.15 20.05 -2.99
N THR A 42 13.23 19.86 -3.76
CA THR A 42 13.48 20.50 -5.07
C THR A 42 13.03 19.63 -6.26
N GLY A 43 13.11 18.32 -6.11
CA GLY A 43 12.66 17.34 -7.10
C GLY A 43 13.76 16.98 -8.06
N ASP A 44 14.99 17.34 -7.70
CA ASP A 44 16.20 17.02 -8.42
C ASP A 44 16.55 15.55 -8.22
N ILE A 45 16.13 14.74 -9.21
CA ILE A 45 16.36 13.29 -9.23
C ILE A 45 17.82 13.00 -9.55
N GLU A 46 18.45 13.77 -10.43
CA GLU A 46 19.84 13.55 -10.84
C GLU A 46 20.78 13.83 -9.67
N GLY A 47 20.54 14.91 -8.94
CA GLY A 47 21.23 15.22 -7.69
C GLY A 47 20.99 14.16 -6.62
N LEU A 48 19.76 13.67 -6.48
CA LEU A 48 19.44 12.58 -5.55
C LEU A 48 20.19 11.29 -5.90
N GLN A 49 20.13 10.85 -7.16
CA GLN A 49 20.79 9.63 -7.62
C GLN A 49 22.29 9.73 -7.42
N LYS A 50 22.91 10.84 -7.83
CA LYS A 50 24.34 11.05 -7.65
C LYS A 50 24.74 11.07 -6.17
N HIS A 51 23.94 11.70 -5.31
CA HIS A 51 24.18 11.69 -3.87
C HIS A 51 24.11 10.25 -3.32
N LEU A 52 23.04 9.51 -3.64
CA LEU A 52 22.87 8.11 -3.20
C LEU A 52 23.94 7.17 -3.77
N GLU A 53 24.40 7.37 -5.01
CA GLU A 53 25.46 6.58 -5.65
C GLU A 53 26.85 6.86 -5.04
N ASN A 54 27.14 8.10 -4.67
CA ASN A 54 28.42 8.46 -4.03
C ASN A 54 28.54 7.84 -2.63
N GLU A 55 27.45 7.83 -1.86
CA GLU A 55 27.40 7.22 -0.54
C GLU A 55 27.58 5.68 -0.62
N CYS A 56 27.02 5.02 -1.64
CA CYS A 56 27.22 3.58 -1.89
C CYS A 56 28.66 3.20 -2.28
N ASN A 57 29.46 4.14 -2.81
CA ASN A 57 30.85 3.91 -3.22
C ASN A 57 31.88 4.27 -2.12
N SER A 58 31.43 4.92 -1.04
CA SER A 58 32.21 5.12 0.17
C SER A 58 32.17 3.80 0.94
N GLY A 59 33.24 3.00 0.86
CA GLY A 59 33.37 1.68 1.50
C GLY A 59 33.46 1.70 3.03
N ASN A 60 32.68 2.55 3.69
CA ASN A 60 32.53 2.54 5.12
C ASN A 60 31.40 1.57 5.48
N GLU A 61 31.76 0.45 6.10
CA GLU A 61 30.85 -0.52 6.72
C GLU A 61 30.16 0.05 7.99
N GLU A 62 29.74 1.32 7.97
CA GLU A 62 28.77 1.83 8.95
C GLU A 62 27.37 1.65 8.37
N PRO A 63 26.39 1.20 9.17
CA PRO A 63 25.08 0.81 8.64
C PRO A 63 24.44 2.01 7.92
N LEU A 64 23.93 1.77 6.72
CA LEU A 64 23.06 2.63 5.89
C LEU A 64 21.75 3.08 6.60
N GLU A 65 21.72 3.07 7.93
CA GLU A 65 20.53 3.22 8.76
C GLU A 65 20.20 4.68 9.12
N ASP A 66 21.12 5.65 9.01
CA ASP A 66 20.86 7.03 9.48
C ASP A 66 20.43 8.03 8.39
N LEU A 67 20.75 7.81 7.10
CA LEU A 67 20.52 8.83 6.05
C LEU A 67 19.05 8.91 5.58
N PHE A 68 18.33 7.78 5.56
CA PHE A 68 16.89 7.74 5.21
C PHE A 68 15.97 7.96 6.43
N TRP A 69 16.53 7.92 7.64
CA TRP A 69 15.81 7.94 8.92
C TRP A 69 15.79 9.28 9.62
N GLU A 70 16.47 10.28 9.07
CA GLU A 70 16.25 11.65 9.53
C GLU A 70 14.75 11.97 9.40
N LYS A 71 14.16 12.30 10.54
CA LYS A 71 12.74 12.59 10.68
C LYS A 71 12.60 13.97 11.27
N ASP A 72 11.61 14.70 10.78
CA ASP A 72 11.19 15.90 11.49
C ASP A 72 10.52 15.57 12.83
N GLU A 73 10.20 16.58 13.63
CA GLU A 73 9.51 16.44 14.92
C GLU A 73 8.14 15.72 14.83
N MET A 74 7.60 15.54 13.62
CA MET A 74 6.34 14.84 13.35
C MET A 74 6.57 13.39 12.88
N GLY A 75 7.82 12.95 12.76
CA GLY A 75 8.19 11.62 12.27
C GLY A 75 8.18 11.50 10.75
N ARG A 76 8.29 12.61 10.00
CA ARG A 76 8.30 12.62 8.53
C ARG A 76 9.73 12.61 8.00
N ASN A 77 10.05 11.61 7.20
CA ASN A 77 11.27 11.49 6.41
C ASN A 77 11.13 12.15 5.02
N ALA A 78 12.17 12.08 4.20
CA ALA A 78 12.18 12.62 2.83
C ALA A 78 11.11 11.98 1.91
N LEU A 79 10.74 10.70 2.13
CA LEU A 79 9.67 10.03 1.40
C LEU A 79 8.33 10.73 1.62
N PHE A 80 8.02 11.15 2.86
CA PHE A 80 6.82 11.95 3.13
C PHE A 80 6.83 13.27 2.37
N THR A 81 7.95 13.98 2.30
CA THR A 81 8.07 15.22 1.53
C THR A 81 7.78 14.99 0.05
N ALA A 82 8.37 13.95 -0.55
CA ALA A 82 8.12 13.57 -1.93
C ALA A 82 6.63 13.20 -2.18
N CYS A 83 6.01 12.47 -1.24
CA CYS A 83 4.59 12.14 -1.30
C CYS A 83 3.65 13.34 -1.16
N MET A 84 4.01 14.32 -0.33
CA MET A 84 3.23 15.56 -0.18
C MET A 84 3.27 16.40 -1.47
N LEU A 85 4.44 16.45 -2.11
CA LEU A 85 4.68 17.25 -3.33
C LEU A 85 4.30 16.54 -4.63
N GLY A 86 3.94 15.25 -4.57
CA GLY A 86 3.50 14.48 -5.73
C GLY A 86 4.63 13.99 -6.63
N ARG A 87 5.83 13.79 -6.08
CA ARG A 87 7.03 13.43 -6.84
C ARG A 87 7.19 11.93 -6.94
N SER A 88 6.39 11.33 -7.80
CA SER A 88 6.35 9.87 -8.01
C SER A 88 7.72 9.29 -8.41
N THR A 89 8.51 9.99 -9.21
CA THR A 89 9.87 9.59 -9.61
C THR A 89 10.82 9.57 -8.42
N THR A 90 10.84 10.64 -7.61
CA THR A 90 11.62 10.71 -6.37
C THR A 90 11.19 9.62 -5.38
N VAL A 91 9.89 9.38 -5.22
CA VAL A 91 9.35 8.29 -4.38
C VAL A 91 9.90 6.95 -4.83
N ARG A 92 9.88 6.67 -6.15
CA ARG A 92 10.40 5.42 -6.70
C ARG A 92 11.88 5.25 -6.41
N GLU A 93 12.67 6.31 -6.53
CA GLU A 93 14.10 6.26 -6.28
C GLU A 93 14.43 6.07 -4.81
N LEU A 94 13.77 6.81 -3.91
CA LEU A 94 13.93 6.63 -2.46
C LEU A 94 13.61 5.19 -2.04
N LEU A 95 12.52 4.61 -2.57
CA LEU A 95 12.12 3.24 -2.25
C LEU A 95 13.09 2.18 -2.82
N LYS A 96 13.67 2.41 -3.99
CA LYS A 96 14.72 1.51 -4.54
C LYS A 96 15.97 1.47 -3.66
N HIS A 97 16.33 2.60 -3.06
CA HIS A 97 17.53 2.72 -2.22
C HIS A 97 17.29 2.39 -0.74
N GLY A 98 16.14 1.82 -0.39
CA GLY A 98 15.89 1.25 0.95
C GLY A 98 14.93 2.04 1.83
N ALA A 99 14.30 3.12 1.33
CA ALA A 99 13.24 3.76 2.09
C ALA A 99 12.05 2.81 2.30
N GLN A 100 11.41 2.91 3.47
CA GLN A 100 10.30 2.04 3.83
C GLN A 100 8.96 2.58 3.34
N VAL A 101 8.29 1.84 2.44
CA VAL A 101 7.00 2.25 1.84
C VAL A 101 5.83 2.35 2.85
N ASN A 102 5.92 1.61 3.95
CA ASN A 102 4.86 1.52 4.97
C ASN A 102 5.24 2.21 6.29
N GLU A 103 6.35 2.95 6.32
CA GLU A 103 6.78 3.65 7.52
C GLU A 103 5.77 4.71 7.93
N CYS A 104 5.37 4.69 9.20
CA CYS A 104 4.36 5.60 9.71
C CYS A 104 4.98 6.75 10.50
N THR A 105 4.38 7.93 10.36
CA THR A 105 4.65 9.07 11.26
C THR A 105 4.23 8.75 12.70
N ALA A 106 4.59 9.62 13.65
CA ALA A 106 4.17 9.50 15.05
C ALA A 106 2.64 9.45 15.26
N ARG A 107 1.86 9.89 14.27
CA ARG A 107 0.39 9.85 14.26
C ARG A 107 -0.18 8.71 13.41
N GLY A 108 0.63 7.74 13.02
CA GLY A 108 0.18 6.59 12.22
C GLY A 108 -0.14 6.92 10.76
N TYR A 109 0.21 8.11 10.24
CA TYR A 109 0.08 8.36 8.80
C TYR A 109 1.19 7.63 8.06
N SER A 110 0.82 6.75 7.14
CA SER A 110 1.74 6.17 6.14
C SER A 110 1.95 7.12 4.95
N PRO A 111 2.95 6.89 4.09
CA PRO A 111 3.19 7.72 2.91
C PRO A 111 1.99 7.74 1.97
N LEU A 112 1.24 6.62 1.89
CA LEU A 112 0.00 6.51 1.13
C LEU A 112 -1.10 7.45 1.66
N HIS A 113 -1.26 7.54 2.99
CA HIS A 113 -2.20 8.50 3.57
C HIS A 113 -1.81 9.95 3.24
N CYS A 114 -0.52 10.27 3.22
CA CYS A 114 -0.05 11.59 2.87
C CYS A 114 -0.30 11.89 1.38
N ALA A 115 0.07 11.01 0.46
CA ALA A 115 -0.22 11.21 -0.96
C ALA A 115 -1.73 11.38 -1.22
N ALA A 116 -2.56 10.57 -0.57
CA ALA A 116 -4.02 10.65 -0.64
C ALA A 116 -4.59 11.96 -0.05
N LEU A 117 -4.05 12.41 1.09
CA LEU A 117 -4.42 13.68 1.74
C LEU A 117 -4.17 14.89 0.81
N TRP A 118 -3.03 14.89 0.13
CA TRP A 118 -2.62 15.98 -0.76
C TRP A 118 -3.23 15.86 -2.17
N GLY A 119 -3.82 14.72 -2.50
CA GLY A 119 -4.46 14.48 -3.80
C GLY A 119 -3.49 14.14 -4.91
N GLN A 120 -2.33 13.56 -4.57
CA GLN A 120 -1.26 13.27 -5.50
C GLN A 120 -1.48 11.92 -6.19
N LEU A 121 -2.40 11.87 -7.16
CA LEU A 121 -2.87 10.62 -7.79
C LEU A 121 -1.72 9.76 -8.34
N GLU A 122 -0.78 10.34 -9.09
CA GLU A 122 0.33 9.59 -9.69
C GLU A 122 1.28 9.00 -8.62
N THR A 123 1.41 9.69 -7.49
CA THR A 123 2.17 9.16 -6.35
C THR A 123 1.41 8.07 -5.62
N VAL A 124 0.09 8.20 -5.46
CA VAL A 124 -0.76 7.14 -4.90
C VAL A 124 -0.64 5.87 -5.75
N LYS A 125 -0.74 5.98 -7.08
CA LYS A 125 -0.53 4.86 -8.01
C LYS A 125 0.83 4.19 -7.81
N THR A 126 1.89 5.00 -7.78
CA THR A 126 3.26 4.51 -7.60
C THR A 126 3.43 3.80 -6.26
N LEU A 127 2.86 4.31 -5.17
CA LEU A 127 2.94 3.67 -3.86
C LEU A 127 2.20 2.32 -3.83
N VAL A 128 1.02 2.25 -4.45
CA VAL A 128 0.26 0.99 -4.56
C VAL A 128 1.02 -0.04 -5.40
N GLU A 129 1.63 0.36 -6.51
CA GLU A 129 2.50 -0.50 -7.32
C GLU A 129 3.70 -1.04 -6.53
N LEU A 130 4.24 -0.23 -5.62
CA LEU A 130 5.39 -0.56 -4.78
C LEU A 130 5.00 -1.28 -3.47
N GLY A 131 3.76 -1.74 -3.34
CA GLY A 131 3.33 -2.57 -2.22
C GLY A 131 2.99 -1.79 -0.95
N ALA A 132 2.57 -0.53 -1.06
CA ALA A 132 2.01 0.21 0.06
C ALA A 132 0.75 -0.48 0.61
N ASP A 133 0.65 -0.55 1.94
CA ASP A 133 -0.49 -1.12 2.62
C ASP A 133 -1.70 -0.16 2.54
N MET A 134 -2.70 -0.56 1.75
CA MET A 134 -3.96 0.16 1.58
C MET A 134 -4.90 0.00 2.80
N GLN A 135 -4.71 -1.05 3.60
CA GLN A 135 -5.51 -1.35 4.78
C GLN A 135 -4.97 -0.70 6.05
N ALA A 136 -3.78 -0.11 5.99
CA ALA A 136 -3.18 0.63 7.09
C ALA A 136 -4.13 1.73 7.58
N LYS A 137 -4.25 1.86 8.90
CA LYS A 137 -5.11 2.86 9.54
C LYS A 137 -4.28 3.86 10.32
N ASN A 138 -4.59 5.14 10.15
CA ASN A 138 -3.97 6.21 10.93
C ASN A 138 -4.54 6.31 12.36
N PHE A 139 -4.07 7.28 13.17
CA PHE A 139 -4.56 7.48 14.54
C PHE A 139 -6.07 7.75 14.67
N ARG A 140 -6.73 8.18 13.59
CA ARG A 140 -8.19 8.37 13.53
C ARG A 140 -8.94 7.11 13.09
N ARG A 141 -8.22 5.99 12.93
CA ARG A 141 -8.72 4.75 12.35
C ARG A 141 -9.18 4.90 10.89
N GLU A 142 -8.70 5.94 10.21
CA GLU A 142 -9.02 6.19 8.80
C GLU A 142 -7.97 5.50 7.91
N ARG A 143 -8.42 4.86 6.82
CA ARG A 143 -7.56 4.39 5.72
C ARG A 143 -7.22 5.52 4.75
N ALA A 144 -6.25 5.31 3.87
CA ALA A 144 -5.85 6.30 2.88
C ALA A 144 -7.02 6.78 1.99
N MET A 145 -7.92 5.88 1.57
CA MET A 145 -9.10 6.24 0.77
C MET A 145 -10.05 7.16 1.53
N GLU A 146 -10.26 6.91 2.82
CA GLU A 146 -11.17 7.69 3.68
C GLU A 146 -10.60 9.10 3.93
N VAL A 147 -9.28 9.19 4.07
CA VAL A 147 -8.57 10.49 4.11
C VAL A 147 -8.75 11.24 2.80
N ALA A 148 -8.55 10.60 1.64
CA ALA A 148 -8.78 11.24 0.33
C ALA A 148 -10.22 11.78 0.21
N SER A 149 -11.23 10.97 0.55
CA SER A 149 -12.64 11.40 0.53
C SER A 149 -12.89 12.57 1.48
N ARG A 150 -12.35 12.54 2.70
CA ARG A 150 -12.53 13.62 3.70
C ARG A 150 -11.98 14.98 3.24
N TYR A 151 -10.95 14.97 2.40
CA TYR A 151 -10.37 16.20 1.80
C TYR A 151 -10.79 16.42 0.35
N SER A 152 -11.85 15.75 -0.11
CA SER A 152 -12.43 15.88 -1.46
C SER A 152 -11.43 15.60 -2.58
N LYS A 153 -10.49 14.67 -2.35
CA LYS A 153 -9.53 14.17 -3.34
C LYS A 153 -10.12 12.95 -4.06
N MET A 154 -11.21 13.18 -4.79
CA MET A 154 -12.06 12.12 -5.35
C MET A 154 -11.28 11.16 -6.25
N ASP A 155 -10.42 11.67 -7.14
CA ASP A 155 -9.62 10.82 -8.04
C ASP A 155 -8.74 9.81 -7.27
N CYS A 156 -8.15 10.25 -6.15
CA CYS A 156 -7.35 9.38 -5.28
C CYS A 156 -8.23 8.36 -4.55
N ALA A 157 -9.40 8.77 -4.05
CA ALA A 157 -10.33 7.89 -3.37
C ALA A 157 -10.90 6.81 -4.30
N GLU A 158 -11.27 7.19 -5.53
CA GLU A 158 -11.76 6.28 -6.57
C GLU A 158 -10.69 5.28 -6.98
N TYR A 159 -9.46 5.76 -7.24
CA TYR A 159 -8.34 4.88 -7.57
C TYR A 159 -8.02 3.90 -6.43
N LEU A 160 -7.99 4.36 -5.18
CA LEU A 160 -7.71 3.49 -4.03
C LEU A 160 -8.80 2.42 -3.86
N THR A 161 -10.08 2.80 -4.01
CA THR A 161 -11.19 1.84 -3.95
C THR A 161 -11.10 0.80 -5.07
N TRP A 162 -10.73 1.23 -6.27
CA TRP A 162 -10.46 0.35 -7.40
C TRP A 162 -9.29 -0.60 -7.14
N ALA A 163 -8.20 -0.09 -6.59
CA ALA A 163 -7.02 -0.89 -6.26
C ALA A 163 -7.31 -1.91 -5.15
N GLU A 164 -8.11 -1.54 -4.15
CA GLU A 164 -8.58 -2.46 -3.11
C GLU A 164 -9.41 -3.61 -3.70
N ALA A 165 -10.39 -3.31 -4.56
CA ALA A 165 -11.21 -4.34 -5.21
C ALA A 165 -10.37 -5.29 -6.09
N LYS A 166 -9.39 -4.74 -6.80
CA LYS A 166 -8.41 -5.53 -7.56
C LYS A 166 -7.57 -6.43 -6.64
N GLN A 167 -7.06 -5.88 -5.54
CA GLN A 167 -6.22 -6.63 -4.59
C GLN A 167 -7.03 -7.72 -3.88
N ASP A 168 -8.29 -7.50 -3.53
CA ASP A 168 -9.16 -8.50 -2.92
C ASP A 168 -9.35 -9.72 -3.85
N LEU A 169 -9.66 -9.48 -5.12
CA LEU A 169 -9.74 -10.53 -6.12
C LEU A 169 -8.42 -11.29 -6.28
N GLN A 170 -7.29 -10.58 -6.37
CA GLN A 170 -5.97 -11.19 -6.47
C GLN A 170 -5.62 -12.04 -5.23
N SER A 171 -5.95 -11.53 -4.04
CA SER A 171 -5.68 -12.20 -2.77
C SER A 171 -6.48 -13.48 -2.65
N TYR A 172 -7.76 -13.46 -3.04
CA TYR A 172 -8.57 -14.67 -3.03
C TYR A 172 -8.10 -15.70 -4.06
N VAL A 173 -7.77 -15.28 -5.28
CA VAL A 173 -7.19 -16.19 -6.28
C VAL A 173 -5.93 -16.86 -5.74
N THR A 174 -5.08 -16.10 -5.06
CA THR A 174 -3.85 -16.62 -4.43
C THR A 174 -4.19 -17.60 -3.30
N HIS A 175 -5.10 -17.23 -2.40
CA HIS A 175 -5.58 -18.10 -1.32
C HIS A 175 -6.11 -19.44 -1.82
N VAL A 176 -6.90 -19.43 -2.90
CA VAL A 176 -7.44 -20.63 -3.52
C VAL A 176 -6.32 -21.50 -4.08
N ARG A 177 -5.36 -20.90 -4.80
CA ARG A 177 -4.18 -21.62 -5.31
C ARG A 177 -3.36 -22.26 -4.20
N ASP A 178 -3.07 -21.52 -3.14
CA ASP A 178 -2.30 -22.01 -2.00
C ASP A 178 -3.02 -23.16 -1.30
N THR A 179 -4.34 -23.07 -1.16
CA THR A 179 -5.18 -24.13 -0.59
C THR A 179 -5.16 -25.41 -1.43
N ILE A 180 -5.08 -25.30 -2.76
CA ILE A 180 -5.02 -26.45 -3.67
C ILE A 180 -3.61 -27.05 -3.74
N ALA A 181 -2.59 -26.20 -3.62
CA ALA A 181 -1.19 -26.61 -3.63
C ALA A 181 -0.81 -27.37 -2.35
N ASP A 182 -1.49 -27.10 -1.23
CA ASP A 182 -1.32 -27.77 0.05
C ASP A 182 -1.81 -29.24 -0.01
N PRO A 183 -0.90 -30.23 -0.04
CA PRO A 183 -1.28 -31.63 -0.15
C PRO A 183 -2.02 -32.12 1.10
N GLU A 184 -1.75 -31.58 2.30
CA GLU A 184 -2.40 -32.03 3.54
C GLU A 184 -3.89 -31.69 3.55
N LYS A 185 -4.25 -30.51 3.03
CA LYS A 185 -5.66 -30.09 2.95
C LYS A 185 -6.43 -30.85 1.89
N VAL A 186 -5.77 -31.22 0.80
CA VAL A 186 -6.42 -31.67 -0.44
C VAL A 186 -6.40 -33.19 -0.61
N GLN A 187 -5.40 -33.87 -0.02
CA GLN A 187 -5.20 -35.31 -0.19
C GLN A 187 -6.39 -36.11 0.36
N GLY A 188 -6.98 -36.95 -0.52
CA GLY A 188 -8.12 -37.79 -0.19
C GLY A 188 -9.49 -37.09 -0.12
N LYS A 189 -9.54 -35.75 -0.23
CA LYS A 189 -10.79 -34.97 -0.13
C LYS A 189 -11.27 -34.36 -1.45
N LEU A 190 -10.34 -33.98 -2.32
CA LEU A 190 -10.65 -33.38 -3.63
C LEU A 190 -10.27 -34.33 -4.75
N ASN A 191 -11.21 -34.53 -5.69
CA ASN A 191 -10.96 -35.30 -6.91
C ASN A 191 -10.08 -34.50 -7.89
N LYS A 192 -9.55 -35.17 -8.91
CA LYS A 192 -8.68 -34.53 -9.91
C LYS A 192 -9.40 -33.45 -10.72
N GLU A 193 -10.71 -33.59 -10.89
CA GLU A 193 -11.56 -32.68 -11.66
C GLU A 193 -11.78 -31.34 -10.93
N ASP A 194 -12.15 -31.38 -9.65
CA ASP A 194 -12.32 -30.23 -8.77
C ASP A 194 -11.03 -29.39 -8.68
N LYS A 195 -9.87 -30.04 -8.57
CA LYS A 195 -8.56 -29.36 -8.62
C LYS A 195 -8.32 -28.66 -9.95
N ASN A 196 -8.72 -29.30 -11.06
CA ASN A 196 -8.57 -28.74 -12.40
C ASN A 196 -9.51 -27.54 -12.60
N ILE A 197 -10.77 -27.65 -12.14
CA ILE A 197 -11.73 -26.53 -12.15
C ILE A 197 -11.14 -25.35 -11.40
N CYS A 198 -10.68 -25.55 -10.16
CA CYS A 198 -10.16 -24.44 -9.37
C CYS A 198 -8.91 -23.80 -9.99
N THR A 199 -7.97 -24.61 -10.49
CA THR A 199 -6.77 -24.11 -11.18
C THR A 199 -7.13 -23.31 -12.43
N ASN A 200 -8.02 -23.83 -13.27
CA ASN A 200 -8.43 -23.18 -14.52
C ASN A 200 -9.20 -21.89 -14.24
N THR A 201 -10.17 -21.90 -13.32
CA THR A 201 -10.90 -20.69 -12.94
C THR A 201 -9.97 -19.63 -12.36
N CYS A 202 -9.02 -20.01 -11.49
CA CYS A 202 -8.02 -19.08 -10.96
C CYS A 202 -7.11 -18.50 -12.05
N SER A 203 -6.68 -19.32 -13.02
CA SER A 203 -5.91 -18.86 -14.19
C SER A 203 -6.69 -17.83 -14.99
N VAL A 204 -7.92 -18.16 -15.40
CA VAL A 204 -8.79 -17.25 -16.17
C VAL A 204 -8.99 -15.92 -15.44
N LYS A 205 -9.22 -15.95 -14.12
CA LYS A 205 -9.39 -14.72 -13.33
C LYS A 205 -8.10 -13.91 -13.25
N SER A 206 -6.94 -14.56 -13.11
CA SER A 206 -5.64 -13.87 -13.14
C SER A 206 -5.36 -13.25 -14.50
N ASP A 207 -5.64 -13.97 -15.58
CA ASP A 207 -5.48 -13.48 -16.94
C ASP A 207 -6.39 -12.27 -17.19
N TRP A 208 -7.62 -12.31 -16.67
CA TRP A 208 -8.53 -11.18 -16.72
C TRP A 208 -8.01 -9.97 -15.94
N ILE A 209 -7.50 -10.15 -14.71
CA ILE A 209 -6.95 -9.05 -13.90
C ILE A 209 -5.78 -8.34 -14.60
N GLN A 210 -4.97 -9.06 -15.38
CA GLN A 210 -3.82 -8.49 -16.11
C GLN A 210 -4.20 -7.85 -17.44
N ASN A 211 -5.19 -8.41 -18.15
CA ASN A 211 -5.50 -8.03 -19.53
C ASN A 211 -6.77 -7.19 -19.68
N ALA A 212 -7.58 -7.05 -18.63
CA ALA A 212 -8.81 -6.26 -18.68
C ALA A 212 -8.49 -4.79 -19.00
N LYS A 213 -9.16 -4.24 -20.03
CA LYS A 213 -9.03 -2.83 -20.40
C LYS A 213 -9.99 -2.01 -19.55
N ASN A 214 -9.44 -1.13 -18.72
CA ASN A 214 -10.17 -0.19 -17.87
C ASN A 214 -11.34 -0.84 -17.09
N PRO A 215 -11.11 -1.92 -16.32
CA PRO A 215 -12.15 -2.54 -15.51
C PRO A 215 -12.70 -1.55 -14.47
N SER A 216 -14.00 -1.55 -14.26
CA SER A 216 -14.64 -0.79 -13.19
C SER A 216 -14.53 -1.50 -11.84
N ILE A 217 -14.78 -0.77 -10.75
CA ILE A 217 -14.84 -1.35 -9.39
C ILE A 217 -15.89 -2.48 -9.34
N GLN A 218 -17.04 -2.30 -9.99
CA GLN A 218 -18.11 -3.29 -10.02
C GLN A 218 -17.69 -4.56 -10.77
N ASP A 219 -16.87 -4.43 -11.82
CA ASP A 219 -16.37 -5.60 -12.53
C ASP A 219 -15.51 -6.48 -11.61
N PHE A 220 -14.63 -5.89 -10.79
CA PHE A 220 -13.86 -6.67 -9.81
C PHE A 220 -14.73 -7.38 -8.78
N ILE A 221 -15.76 -6.70 -8.26
CA ILE A 221 -16.71 -7.27 -7.30
C ILE A 221 -17.47 -8.45 -7.92
N GLU A 222 -17.93 -8.31 -9.17
CA GLU A 222 -18.65 -9.37 -9.87
C GLU A 222 -17.71 -10.54 -10.22
N GLN A 223 -16.48 -10.25 -10.67
CA GLN A 223 -15.49 -11.29 -10.95
C GLN A 223 -15.12 -12.07 -9.68
N ARG A 224 -15.04 -11.39 -8.54
CA ARG A 224 -14.81 -11.97 -7.19
C ARG A 224 -15.97 -12.87 -6.79
N ARG A 225 -17.20 -12.37 -6.86
CA ARG A 225 -18.41 -13.14 -6.55
C ARG A 225 -18.53 -14.38 -7.42
N HIS A 226 -18.36 -14.24 -8.74
CA HIS A 226 -18.38 -15.39 -9.66
C HIS A 226 -17.30 -16.43 -9.33
N LEU A 227 -16.13 -16.00 -8.85
CA LEU A 227 -15.09 -16.92 -8.41
C LEU A 227 -15.49 -17.62 -7.10
N GLU A 228 -16.14 -16.93 -6.16
CA GLU A 228 -16.69 -17.53 -4.94
C GLU A 228 -17.78 -18.57 -5.24
N ASP A 229 -18.71 -18.25 -6.13
CA ASP A 229 -19.82 -19.13 -6.49
C ASP A 229 -19.34 -20.48 -7.05
N ILE A 230 -18.22 -20.49 -7.78
CA ILE A 230 -17.60 -21.72 -8.32
C ILE A 230 -16.77 -22.44 -7.26
N ILE A 231 -15.99 -21.71 -6.47
CA ILE A 231 -14.95 -22.30 -5.61
C ILE A 231 -15.49 -22.70 -4.23
N ASN A 232 -16.42 -21.95 -3.65
CA ASN A 232 -16.96 -22.24 -2.31
C ASN A 232 -17.61 -23.63 -2.20
N PRO A 233 -18.41 -24.11 -3.18
CA PRO A 233 -18.94 -25.47 -3.17
C PRO A 233 -17.86 -26.57 -3.24
N ILE A 234 -16.68 -26.24 -3.78
CA ILE A 234 -15.54 -27.16 -3.87
C ILE A 234 -14.76 -27.14 -2.55
N LEU A 235 -14.52 -25.96 -1.99
CA LEU A 235 -13.83 -25.80 -0.70
C LEU A 235 -14.66 -26.35 0.47
N SER A 236 -15.99 -26.33 0.41
CA SER A 236 -16.83 -26.94 1.45
C SER A 236 -16.62 -28.46 1.58
N LYS A 237 -16.25 -29.14 0.49
CA LYS A 237 -15.86 -30.57 0.52
C LYS A 237 -14.61 -30.82 1.38
N LEU A 238 -13.76 -29.81 1.57
CA LEU A 238 -12.57 -29.90 2.42
C LEU A 238 -12.90 -29.83 3.92
N THR A 239 -13.98 -29.13 4.28
CA THR A 239 -14.38 -28.85 5.66
C THR A 239 -15.42 -29.83 6.19
N THR A 240 -16.16 -30.54 5.32
CA THR A 240 -17.00 -31.67 5.73
C THR A 240 -16.15 -32.81 6.32
N GLN A 241 -16.20 -32.98 7.64
CA GLN A 241 -15.73 -34.21 8.29
C GLN A 241 -16.58 -35.41 7.81
N PRO A 242 -16.00 -36.62 7.70
CA PRO A 242 -16.81 -37.80 7.42
C PRO A 242 -17.81 -37.99 8.57
N GLU A 243 -19.10 -38.07 8.22
CA GLU A 243 -20.14 -38.46 9.16
C GLU A 243 -19.70 -39.75 9.86
N ALA A 244 -19.46 -39.63 11.17
CA ALA A 244 -19.25 -40.79 12.01
C ALA A 244 -20.49 -41.66 11.89
N THR A 245 -20.33 -42.77 11.18
CA THR A 245 -21.28 -43.88 11.16
C THR A 245 -21.53 -44.33 12.61
N ALA A 246 -22.60 -43.81 13.21
CA ALA A 246 -23.16 -44.33 14.44
C ALA A 246 -23.76 -45.71 14.12
N LYS A 247 -22.88 -46.72 14.12
CA LYS A 247 -23.25 -48.13 14.10
C LYS A 247 -24.21 -48.41 15.25
N ALA A 248 -25.31 -49.04 14.89
CA ALA A 248 -26.20 -49.77 15.76
C ALA A 248 -25.44 -50.50 16.87
N SER A 249 -25.81 -50.25 18.13
CA SER A 249 -25.75 -51.26 19.19
C SER A 249 -27.19 -51.57 19.57
N LYS A 250 -27.68 -52.70 19.06
CA LYS A 250 -28.63 -53.53 19.79
C LYS A 250 -27.92 -53.99 21.06
N ASN A 251 -28.52 -53.74 22.20
CA ASN A 251 -28.67 -54.68 23.31
C ASN A 251 -29.76 -54.18 24.23
#